data_AF-A0A3D0SQH9-F1
#
_entry.id   AF-A0A3D0SQH9-F1
#
_cell.length_a   1.000
_cell.length_b   1.000
_cell.length_c   1.000
_cell.angle_alpha   90.00
_cell.angle_beta   90.00
_cell.angle_gamma   90.00
#
_symmetry.space_group_name_H-M   'P 1'
#
loop_
_entity.id
_entity.type
_entity.pdbx_description
1 polymer ?
#
loop_
_entity_poly.entity_id
_entity_poly.type
_entity_poly.pdbx_seq_one_letter_code
_entity_poly.pdbx_strand_id
1 'polypeptide(L)'
;MRGIEFDYYFFRENCAWQLLTLLEVADPSLRLSEKFALWTLPADMIRLLDQQLELIGEVTARPSRGTAIRRRQQTLSANEWWLVRQLRNDPKITVTPAFTELAPERQALLLELALDQRQFQQANLLKKGMNVLPDEIAHQLLTARHQIAVTAAPVAIEPYATRPETGHASRRMGIGSGQRGGREFVELTARASTHDLLEPDAGYTPDAQIEVFSIAVRHYPDHGGLPVDAV
;
A
#
# COMPACT_ATOMS: atom_id res chain seq x y z
N MET A 1 -10.53 12.69 -19.07
CA MET A 1 -9.57 13.81 -19.18
C MET A 1 -8.34 13.33 -19.95
N ARG A 2 -8.23 13.64 -21.24
CA ARG A 2 -7.00 13.48 -22.04
C ARG A 2 -6.53 14.87 -22.43
N GLY A 3 -5.24 15.17 -22.28
CA GLY A 3 -4.65 16.46 -22.65
C GLY A 3 -4.65 17.54 -21.56
N ILE A 4 -4.83 17.17 -20.30
CA ILE A 4 -4.64 18.09 -19.16
C ILE A 4 -3.30 17.71 -18.51
N GLU A 5 -2.33 18.62 -18.56
CA GLU A 5 -1.11 18.57 -17.77
C GLU A 5 -1.30 19.44 -16.52
N PHE A 6 -0.83 18.94 -15.38
CA PHE A 6 -0.80 19.69 -14.13
C PHE A 6 0.54 19.44 -13.44
N ASP A 7 1.06 20.47 -12.80
CA ASP A 7 2.26 20.36 -11.98
C ASP A 7 1.97 19.44 -10.78
N TYR A 8 2.81 18.42 -10.60
CA TYR A 8 2.65 17.45 -9.52
C TYR A 8 3.66 17.73 -8.42
N TYR A 9 3.18 18.27 -7.29
CA TYR A 9 3.99 18.46 -6.09
C TYR A 9 3.63 17.41 -5.05
N PHE A 10 4.52 16.43 -4.86
CA PHE A 10 4.30 15.22 -4.07
C PHE A 10 3.67 15.50 -2.68
N PHE A 11 4.14 16.51 -1.97
CA PHE A 11 3.67 16.83 -0.63
C PHE A 11 2.32 17.53 -0.59
N ARG A 12 1.98 18.34 -1.60
CA ARG A 12 0.84 19.25 -1.53
C ARG A 12 -0.15 19.02 -2.67
N GLU A 13 0.23 19.36 -3.90
CA GLU A 13 -0.63 19.34 -5.09
C GLU A 13 -0.55 17.98 -5.80
N ASN A 14 -0.71 16.92 -5.02
CA ASN A 14 -0.77 15.55 -5.51
C ASN A 14 -2.21 15.16 -5.91
N CYS A 15 -2.41 13.91 -6.35
CA CYS A 15 -3.72 13.44 -6.81
C CYS A 15 -4.84 13.61 -5.77
N ALA A 16 -4.56 13.49 -4.47
CA ALA A 16 -5.58 13.68 -3.45
C ALA A 16 -6.05 15.15 -3.39
N TRP A 17 -5.13 16.10 -3.56
CA TRP A 17 -5.47 17.52 -3.62
C TRP A 17 -6.29 17.86 -4.86
N GLN A 18 -5.96 17.28 -6.02
CA GLN A 18 -6.73 17.47 -7.25
C GLN A 18 -8.17 16.95 -7.13
N LEU A 19 -8.41 15.93 -6.30
CA LEU A 19 -9.77 15.47 -6.00
C LEU A 19 -10.53 16.48 -5.13
N LEU A 20 -9.87 17.12 -4.18
CA LEU A 20 -10.49 18.16 -3.35
C LEU A 20 -10.94 19.35 -4.19
N THR A 21 -10.08 19.82 -5.10
CA THR A 21 -10.44 20.94 -6.00
C THR A 21 -11.56 20.56 -6.95
N LEU A 22 -11.61 19.32 -7.43
CA LEU A 22 -12.72 18.84 -8.25
C LEU A 22 -14.05 18.86 -7.48
N LEU A 23 -14.05 18.52 -6.20
CA LEU A 23 -15.25 18.63 -5.35
C LEU A 23 -15.67 20.10 -5.16
N GLU A 24 -14.70 21.01 -4.98
CA GLU A 24 -14.96 22.44 -4.86
C GLU A 24 -15.49 23.08 -6.15
N VAL A 25 -15.22 22.49 -7.33
CA VAL A 25 -15.88 22.93 -8.58
C VAL A 25 -17.39 22.69 -8.51
N ALA A 26 -17.84 21.64 -7.84
CA ALA A 26 -19.27 21.36 -7.65
C ALA A 26 -19.89 22.22 -6.54
N ASP A 27 -19.17 22.41 -5.43
CA ASP A 27 -19.57 23.31 -4.34
C ASP A 27 -18.36 24.11 -3.80
N PRO A 28 -18.17 25.36 -4.26
CA PRO A 28 -17.05 26.19 -3.84
C PRO A 28 -17.09 26.59 -2.35
N SER A 29 -18.24 26.47 -1.69
CA SER A 29 -18.38 26.87 -0.28
C SER A 29 -17.66 25.93 0.68
N LEU A 30 -17.32 24.72 0.24
CA LEU A 30 -16.70 23.68 1.06
C LEU A 30 -15.26 24.02 1.48
N ARG A 31 -14.51 24.76 0.65
CA ARG A 31 -13.12 25.22 0.92
C ARG A 31 -12.22 24.10 1.49
N LEU A 32 -12.32 22.90 0.92
CA LEU A 32 -11.61 21.69 1.30
C LEU A 32 -10.11 21.78 1.05
N SER A 33 -9.70 22.31 -0.11
CA SER A 33 -8.29 22.40 -0.52
C SER A 33 -7.47 23.28 0.41
N GLU A 34 -8.08 24.33 0.96
CA GLU A 34 -7.46 25.24 1.94
C GLU A 34 -7.08 24.54 3.26
N LYS A 35 -7.79 23.46 3.63
CA LYS A 35 -7.52 22.70 4.86
C LYS A 35 -6.21 21.90 4.77
N PHE A 36 -5.66 21.73 3.56
CA PHE A 36 -4.41 21.01 3.28
C PHE A 36 -3.29 21.96 2.82
N ALA A 37 -3.10 23.08 3.52
CA ALA A 37 -2.15 24.13 3.13
C ALA A 37 -0.69 23.65 3.03
N LEU A 38 -0.21 22.83 3.97
CA LEU A 38 1.19 22.38 4.05
C LEU A 38 1.43 21.05 3.35
N TRP A 39 0.50 20.12 3.51
CA TRP A 39 0.60 18.78 2.96
C TRP A 39 -0.79 18.17 2.76
N THR A 40 -0.99 17.42 1.67
CA THR A 40 -2.20 16.62 1.39
C THR A 40 -1.90 15.11 1.42
N LEU A 41 -2.25 14.41 2.50
CA LEU A 41 -2.20 12.95 2.53
C LEU A 41 -3.55 12.39 2.10
N PRO A 42 -3.59 11.34 1.23
CA PRO A 42 -4.83 10.71 0.83
C PRO A 42 -5.70 10.25 2.02
N ALA A 43 -5.10 9.64 3.04
CA ALA A 43 -5.85 9.16 4.21
C ALA A 43 -6.51 10.30 5.02
N ASP A 44 -5.82 11.43 5.17
CA ASP A 44 -6.38 12.61 5.85
C ASP A 44 -7.49 13.27 5.03
N MET A 45 -7.35 13.27 3.70
CA MET A 45 -8.42 13.73 2.80
C MET A 45 -9.68 12.86 2.95
N ILE A 46 -9.55 11.54 2.91
CA ILE A 46 -10.70 10.63 3.08
C ILE A 46 -11.33 10.85 4.46
N ARG A 47 -10.53 10.97 5.53
CA ARG A 47 -11.03 11.26 6.87
C ARG A 47 -11.80 12.57 6.96
N LEU A 48 -11.33 13.62 6.28
CA LEU A 48 -12.05 14.89 6.22
C LEU A 48 -13.42 14.72 5.55
N LEU A 49 -13.47 14.00 4.42
CA LEU A 49 -14.71 13.76 3.69
C LEU A 49 -15.70 12.91 4.51
N ASP A 50 -15.20 11.90 5.23
CA ASP A 50 -15.99 11.06 6.13
C ASP A 50 -16.61 11.87 7.28
N GLN A 51 -15.79 12.71 7.94
CA GLN A 51 -16.21 13.45 9.14
C GLN A 51 -17.07 14.68 8.86
N GLN A 52 -16.89 15.35 7.72
CA GLN A 52 -17.49 16.68 7.50
C GLN A 52 -18.66 16.69 6.51
N LEU A 53 -18.69 15.75 5.57
CA LEU A 53 -19.62 15.85 4.43
C LEU A 53 -20.52 14.62 4.24
N GLU A 54 -20.28 13.54 5.00
CA GLU A 54 -21.00 12.26 4.84
C GLU A 54 -21.04 11.79 3.36
N LEU A 55 -20.02 12.16 2.57
CA LEU A 55 -19.96 11.88 1.13
C LEU A 55 -19.43 10.49 0.80
N ILE A 56 -19.05 9.71 1.82
CA ILE A 56 -18.55 8.36 1.65
C ILE A 56 -19.75 7.39 1.72
N GLY A 57 -20.09 6.83 0.56
CA GLY A 57 -21.09 5.77 0.45
C GLY A 57 -20.55 4.40 0.87
N GLU A 58 -21.01 3.35 0.18
CA GLU A 58 -20.53 1.99 0.42
C GLU A 58 -19.04 1.86 0.11
N VAL A 59 -18.27 1.25 1.03
CA VAL A 59 -16.82 1.07 0.89
C VAL A 59 -16.51 -0.39 0.59
N THR A 60 -15.96 -0.64 -0.60
CA THR A 60 -15.48 -1.95 -1.02
C THR A 60 -13.97 -1.96 -1.12
N ALA A 61 -13.32 -2.92 -0.45
CA ALA A 61 -11.88 -3.04 -0.50
C ALA A 61 -11.40 -3.57 -1.87
N ARG A 62 -10.47 -2.85 -2.49
CA ARG A 62 -9.81 -3.29 -3.73
C ARG A 62 -8.38 -3.76 -3.40
N PRO A 63 -8.09 -5.07 -3.45
CA PRO A 63 -6.76 -5.55 -3.12
C PRO A 63 -5.74 -5.10 -4.16
N SER A 64 -4.53 -4.78 -3.68
CA SER A 64 -3.39 -4.61 -4.56
C SER A 64 -3.05 -5.95 -5.24
N ARG A 65 -2.36 -5.90 -6.40
CA ARG A 65 -1.87 -7.11 -7.07
C ARG A 65 -1.01 -7.98 -6.13
N GLY A 66 -0.16 -7.34 -5.32
CA GLY A 66 0.67 -8.02 -4.34
C GLY A 66 -0.15 -8.72 -3.25
N THR A 67 -1.22 -8.07 -2.77
CA THR A 67 -2.17 -8.64 -1.81
C THR A 67 -2.85 -9.88 -2.38
N ALA A 68 -3.38 -9.79 -3.60
CA ALA A 68 -4.03 -10.91 -4.28
C ALA A 68 -3.08 -12.11 -4.46
N ILE A 69 -1.84 -11.87 -4.91
CA ILE A 69 -0.80 -12.90 -5.04
C ILE A 69 -0.52 -13.57 -3.70
N ARG A 70 -0.29 -12.77 -2.65
CA ARG A 70 0.07 -13.28 -1.32
C ARG A 70 -1.06 -14.09 -0.69
N ARG A 71 -2.31 -13.62 -0.79
CA ARG A 71 -3.49 -14.35 -0.29
C ARG A 71 -3.68 -15.68 -1.01
N ARG A 72 -3.55 -15.71 -2.35
CA ARG A 72 -3.60 -16.98 -3.11
C ARG A 72 -2.49 -17.94 -2.70
N GLN A 73 -1.26 -17.45 -2.53
CA GLN A 73 -0.13 -18.26 -2.07
C GLN A 73 -0.38 -18.93 -0.71
N GLN A 74 -1.07 -18.25 0.21
CA GLN A 74 -1.38 -18.79 1.55
C GLN A 74 -2.34 -19.99 1.51
N THR A 75 -3.07 -20.20 0.41
CA THR A 75 -4.00 -21.34 0.23
C THR A 75 -3.35 -22.57 -0.40
N LEU A 76 -2.06 -22.52 -0.69
CA LEU A 76 -1.33 -23.61 -1.34
C LEU A 76 -0.73 -24.57 -0.31
N SER A 77 -0.79 -25.85 -0.63
CA SER A 77 0.08 -26.84 -0.01
C SER A 77 1.54 -26.64 -0.43
N ALA A 78 2.47 -27.28 0.28
CA ALA A 78 3.90 -27.23 -0.07
C ALA A 78 4.17 -27.74 -1.50
N ASN A 79 3.46 -28.79 -1.92
CA ASN A 79 3.59 -29.35 -3.27
C ASN A 79 3.11 -28.37 -4.35
N GLU A 80 1.96 -27.73 -4.12
CA GLU A 80 1.41 -26.75 -5.06
C GLU A 80 2.28 -25.49 -5.13
N TRP A 81 2.84 -25.06 -4.01
CA TRP A 81 3.79 -23.96 -3.99
C TRP A 81 5.05 -24.28 -4.82
N TRP A 82 5.56 -25.51 -4.72
CA TRP A 82 6.66 -25.98 -5.56
C TRP A 82 6.27 -25.99 -7.05
N LEU A 83 5.08 -26.50 -7.39
CA LEU A 83 4.57 -26.50 -8.77
C LEU A 83 4.45 -25.10 -9.35
N VAL A 84 3.89 -24.13 -8.61
CA VAL A 84 3.78 -22.73 -9.07
C VAL A 84 5.16 -22.13 -9.34
N ARG A 85 6.15 -22.42 -8.49
CA ARG A 85 7.53 -21.95 -8.72
C ARG A 85 8.16 -22.53 -9.98
N GLN A 86 7.87 -23.80 -10.29
CA GLN A 86 8.35 -24.44 -11.52
C GLN A 86 7.61 -23.91 -12.75
N LEU A 87 6.27 -23.87 -12.72
CA LEU A 87 5.40 -23.32 -13.78
C LEU A 87 5.83 -21.93 -14.23
N ARG A 88 6.23 -21.08 -13.27
CA ARG A 88 6.70 -19.73 -13.56
C ARG A 88 7.88 -19.72 -14.53
N ASN A 89 8.71 -20.75 -14.58
CA ASN A 89 9.91 -20.79 -15.42
C ASN A 89 9.85 -21.86 -16.52
N ASP A 90 9.02 -22.89 -16.36
CA ASP A 90 8.89 -23.99 -17.31
C ASP A 90 7.42 -24.34 -17.55
N PRO A 91 6.85 -23.94 -18.71
CA PRO A 91 5.50 -24.31 -19.11
C PRO A 91 5.30 -25.82 -19.28
N LYS A 92 6.35 -26.63 -19.46
CA LYS A 92 6.21 -28.09 -19.62
C LYS A 92 5.64 -28.76 -18.37
N ILE A 93 5.67 -28.08 -17.22
CA ILE A 93 5.06 -28.57 -15.99
C ILE A 93 3.56 -28.80 -16.15
N THR A 94 2.87 -28.08 -17.07
CA THR A 94 1.42 -28.22 -17.29
C THR A 94 1.00 -29.57 -17.83
N VAL A 95 1.92 -30.38 -18.38
CA VAL A 95 1.63 -31.73 -18.90
C VAL A 95 2.14 -32.85 -17.98
N THR A 96 2.73 -32.50 -16.84
CA THR A 96 3.25 -33.50 -15.88
C THR A 96 2.11 -34.09 -15.04
N PRO A 97 2.20 -35.36 -14.61
CA PRO A 97 1.20 -35.99 -13.73
C PRO A 97 0.95 -35.17 -12.46
N ALA A 98 2.01 -34.60 -11.88
CA ALA A 98 1.93 -33.76 -10.69
C ALA A 98 1.01 -32.53 -10.87
N PHE A 99 0.82 -32.05 -12.11
CA PHE A 99 -0.13 -30.98 -12.42
C PHE A 99 -1.46 -31.52 -12.92
N THR A 100 -1.46 -32.48 -13.85
CA THR A 100 -2.67 -32.96 -14.51
C THR A 100 -3.58 -33.80 -13.61
N GLU A 101 -3.06 -34.37 -12.53
CA GLU A 101 -3.83 -35.10 -11.52
C GLU A 101 -4.55 -34.16 -10.52
N LEU A 102 -4.21 -32.86 -10.50
CA LEU A 102 -4.92 -31.89 -9.67
C LEU A 102 -6.35 -31.66 -10.20
N ALA A 103 -7.27 -31.27 -9.31
CA ALA A 103 -8.60 -30.82 -9.71
C ALA A 103 -8.50 -29.62 -10.69
N PRO A 104 -9.36 -29.54 -11.73
CA PRO A 104 -9.30 -28.47 -12.73
C PRO A 104 -9.30 -27.04 -12.14
N GLU A 105 -10.04 -26.80 -11.06
CA GLU A 105 -10.10 -25.51 -10.37
C GLU A 105 -8.76 -25.17 -9.69
N ARG A 106 -8.04 -26.19 -9.19
CA ARG A 106 -6.69 -26.03 -8.63
C ARG A 106 -5.68 -25.79 -9.74
N GLN A 107 -5.75 -26.53 -10.84
CA GLN A 107 -4.91 -26.29 -12.02
C GLN A 107 -5.03 -24.83 -12.50
N ALA A 108 -6.27 -24.34 -12.64
CA ALA A 108 -6.55 -22.95 -13.00
C ALA A 108 -5.96 -21.96 -11.99
N LEU A 109 -6.12 -22.19 -10.68
CA LEU A 109 -5.54 -21.35 -9.63
C LEU A 109 -4.01 -21.27 -9.71
N LEU A 110 -3.33 -22.41 -9.91
CA LEU A 110 -1.86 -22.44 -9.98
C LEU A 110 -1.34 -21.69 -11.21
N LEU A 111 -2.01 -21.85 -12.37
CA LEU A 111 -1.68 -21.13 -13.60
C LEU A 111 -1.88 -19.62 -13.46
N GLU A 112 -3.05 -19.20 -12.94
CA GLU A 112 -3.33 -17.79 -12.72
C GLU A 112 -2.32 -17.15 -11.75
N LEU A 113 -1.95 -17.86 -10.68
CA LEU A 113 -0.95 -17.36 -9.74
C LEU A 113 0.45 -17.29 -10.36
N ALA A 114 0.85 -18.27 -11.18
CA ALA A 114 2.12 -18.23 -11.90
C ALA A 114 2.16 -17.02 -12.86
N LEU A 115 1.09 -16.80 -13.61
CA LEU A 115 0.93 -15.66 -14.51
C LEU A 115 0.99 -14.32 -13.76
N ASP A 116 0.27 -14.19 -12.65
CA ASP A 116 0.28 -12.97 -11.85
C ASP A 116 1.67 -12.66 -11.28
N GLN A 117 2.41 -13.68 -10.84
CA GLN A 117 3.79 -13.50 -10.38
C GLN A 117 4.70 -13.02 -11.51
N ARG A 118 4.57 -13.56 -12.73
CA ARG A 118 5.35 -13.12 -13.90
C ARG A 118 5.04 -11.67 -14.26
N GLN A 119 3.75 -11.32 -14.33
CA GLN A 119 3.34 -9.95 -14.63
C GLN A 119 3.80 -8.97 -13.55
N PHE A 120 3.76 -9.35 -12.27
CA PHE A 120 4.30 -8.55 -11.17
C PHE A 120 5.82 -8.35 -11.30
N GLN A 121 6.56 -9.39 -11.66
CA GLN A 121 8.00 -9.30 -11.92
C GLN A 121 8.31 -8.37 -13.09
N GLN A 122 7.63 -8.53 -14.23
CA GLN A 122 7.80 -7.66 -15.40
C GLN A 122 7.50 -6.19 -15.08
N ALA A 123 6.42 -5.91 -14.35
CA ALA A 123 6.10 -4.56 -13.92
C ALA A 123 7.22 -3.94 -13.05
N ASN A 124 7.87 -4.75 -12.21
CA ASN A 124 9.02 -4.30 -11.42
C ASN A 124 10.27 -4.08 -12.28
N LEU A 125 10.46 -4.83 -13.37
CA LEU A 125 11.56 -4.60 -14.31
C LEU A 125 11.37 -3.27 -15.06
N LEU A 126 10.15 -3.00 -15.55
CA LEU A 126 9.82 -1.74 -16.21
C LEU A 126 10.05 -0.53 -15.30
N LYS A 127 9.64 -0.62 -14.03
CA LYS A 127 9.89 0.43 -13.02
C LYS A 127 11.37 0.73 -12.82
N LYS A 128 12.26 -0.24 -13.07
CA LYS A 128 13.72 -0.09 -12.99
C LYS A 128 14.34 0.41 -14.31
N GLY A 129 13.52 0.80 -15.29
CA GLY A 129 13.98 1.26 -16.60
C GLY A 129 14.55 0.15 -17.48
N MET A 130 14.31 -1.12 -17.14
CA MET A 130 14.74 -2.25 -17.98
C MET A 130 13.77 -2.46 -19.13
N ASN A 131 14.32 -2.78 -20.31
CA ASN A 131 13.53 -3.20 -21.44
C ASN A 131 12.95 -4.60 -21.16
N VAL A 132 11.63 -4.76 -21.29
CA VAL A 132 10.95 -6.03 -21.05
C VAL A 132 10.55 -6.64 -22.38
N LEU A 133 11.19 -7.76 -22.70
CA LEU A 133 10.89 -8.56 -23.89
C LEU A 133 9.51 -9.24 -23.76
N PRO A 134 8.87 -9.61 -24.88
CA PRO A 134 7.67 -10.44 -24.87
C PRO A 134 7.86 -11.72 -24.05
N ASP A 135 6.90 -12.01 -23.19
CA ASP A 135 6.99 -13.14 -22.26
C ASP A 135 6.38 -14.41 -22.87
N GLU A 136 7.20 -15.16 -23.60
CA GLU A 136 6.80 -16.42 -24.25
C GLU A 136 6.28 -17.46 -23.24
N ILE A 137 6.87 -17.52 -22.05
CA ILE A 137 6.42 -18.42 -20.97
C ILE A 137 5.01 -18.03 -20.54
N ALA A 138 4.75 -16.74 -20.31
CA ALA A 138 3.40 -16.27 -19.97
C ALA A 138 2.40 -16.57 -21.09
N HIS A 139 2.78 -16.44 -22.36
CA HIS A 139 1.93 -16.83 -23.47
C HIS A 139 1.57 -18.33 -23.42
N GLN A 140 2.54 -19.22 -23.22
CA GLN A 140 2.28 -20.66 -23.12
C GLN A 140 1.40 -21.02 -21.91
N LEU A 141 1.64 -20.39 -20.76
CA LEU A 141 0.81 -20.57 -19.57
C LEU A 141 -0.62 -20.05 -19.77
N LEU A 142 -0.80 -18.94 -20.50
CA LEU A 142 -2.13 -18.42 -20.88
C LEU A 142 -2.87 -19.41 -21.78
N THR A 143 -2.18 -19.99 -22.77
CA THR A 143 -2.74 -21.04 -23.63
C THR A 143 -3.19 -22.25 -22.81
N ALA A 144 -2.36 -22.73 -21.88
CA ALA A 144 -2.73 -23.83 -20.99
C ALA A 144 -3.93 -23.46 -20.10
N ARG A 145 -3.96 -22.22 -19.56
CA ARG A 145 -5.08 -21.73 -18.74
C ARG A 145 -6.38 -21.65 -19.53
N HIS A 146 -6.33 -21.24 -20.79
CA HIS A 146 -7.50 -21.17 -21.67
C HIS A 146 -8.11 -22.56 -21.92
N GLN A 147 -7.31 -23.62 -21.97
CA GLN A 147 -7.80 -25.00 -22.16
C GLN A 147 -8.62 -25.51 -20.96
N ILE A 148 -8.46 -24.89 -19.79
CA ILE A 148 -9.19 -25.25 -18.57
C ILE A 148 -10.46 -24.41 -18.49
N ALA A 149 -11.59 -24.96 -18.95
CA ALA A 149 -12.88 -24.28 -19.04
C ALA A 149 -13.62 -24.17 -17.69
N VAL A 150 -12.89 -24.02 -16.58
CA VAL A 150 -13.44 -23.75 -15.24
C VAL A 150 -12.83 -22.50 -14.64
N THR A 151 -13.57 -21.89 -13.71
CA THR A 151 -13.03 -20.81 -12.87
C THR A 151 -12.00 -21.38 -11.91
N ALA A 152 -10.93 -20.62 -11.64
CA ALA A 152 -10.00 -20.98 -10.58
C ALA A 152 -10.73 -21.14 -9.25
N ALA A 153 -10.21 -22.03 -8.40
CA ALA A 153 -10.73 -22.23 -7.06
C ALA A 153 -10.83 -20.86 -6.34
N PRO A 154 -12.00 -20.50 -5.78
CA PRO A 154 -12.19 -19.18 -5.19
C PRO A 154 -11.27 -19.01 -3.99
N VAL A 155 -10.68 -17.82 -3.89
CA VAL A 155 -9.84 -17.42 -2.75
C VAL A 155 -10.39 -16.12 -2.21
N ALA A 156 -10.77 -16.11 -0.92
CA ALA A 156 -11.11 -14.87 -0.22
C ALA A 156 -9.86 -14.01 -0.11
N ILE A 157 -9.91 -12.79 -0.67
CA ILE A 157 -8.79 -11.85 -0.63
C ILE A 157 -9.09 -10.82 0.45
N GLU A 158 -8.85 -11.21 1.69
CA GLU A 158 -9.01 -10.30 2.82
C GLU A 158 -7.95 -9.18 2.77
N PRO A 159 -8.35 -7.90 2.94
CA PRO A 159 -7.41 -6.80 3.08
C PRO A 159 -6.40 -7.04 4.21
N TYR A 160 -5.21 -6.45 4.10
CA TYR A 160 -4.24 -6.45 5.20
C TYR A 160 -4.42 -5.27 6.16
N ALA A 161 -5.12 -4.23 5.71
CA ALA A 161 -5.39 -3.01 6.46
C ALA A 161 -6.90 -2.76 6.52
N THR A 162 -7.35 -2.06 7.56
CA THR A 162 -8.72 -1.51 7.61
C THR A 162 -8.83 -0.26 6.73
N ARG A 163 -10.00 0.40 6.76
CA ARG A 163 -10.26 1.62 6.00
C ARG A 163 -9.26 2.74 6.39
N PRO A 164 -8.65 3.46 5.44
CA PRO A 164 -7.55 4.40 5.71
C PRO A 164 -7.91 5.54 6.69
N GLU A 165 -9.14 6.03 6.66
CA GLU A 165 -9.68 7.06 7.55
C GLU A 165 -9.81 6.62 9.01
N THR A 166 -9.81 5.30 9.27
CA THR A 166 -9.82 4.75 10.64
C THR A 166 -8.43 4.76 11.28
N GLY A 167 -7.38 5.04 10.51
CA GLY A 167 -6.02 5.09 11.05
C GLY A 167 -5.75 6.32 11.88
N HIS A 168 -4.61 6.37 12.56
CA HIS A 168 -4.23 7.56 13.32
C HIS A 168 -3.96 8.76 12.38
N ALA A 169 -4.00 9.97 12.95
CA ALA A 169 -3.64 11.18 12.22
C ALA A 169 -2.16 11.16 11.83
N SER A 170 -1.84 11.77 10.70
CA SER A 170 -0.48 11.83 10.16
C SER A 170 0.45 12.84 10.84
N ARG A 171 -0.10 13.67 11.71
CA ARG A 171 0.62 14.74 12.41
C ARG A 171 0.40 14.56 13.90
N ARG A 172 1.49 14.61 14.67
CA ARG A 172 1.43 14.59 16.13
C ARG A 172 2.38 15.63 16.69
N MET A 173 1.91 16.34 17.70
CA MET A 173 2.76 17.10 18.62
C MET A 173 2.68 16.42 19.98
N GLY A 174 3.78 16.39 20.71
CA GLY A 174 3.87 15.73 22.01
C GLY A 174 4.73 16.52 22.98
N ILE A 175 4.45 16.34 24.27
CA ILE A 175 5.28 16.79 25.37
C ILE A 175 5.61 15.58 26.24
N GLY A 176 6.85 15.49 26.70
CA GLY A 176 7.32 14.40 27.54
C GLY A 176 8.34 14.88 28.56
N SER A 177 8.66 14.02 29.52
CA SER A 177 9.75 14.21 30.46
C SER A 177 10.48 12.89 30.67
N GLY A 178 11.79 12.94 30.91
CA GLY A 178 12.59 11.74 31.10
C GLY A 178 13.93 12.02 31.74
N GLN A 179 14.75 10.98 31.87
CA GLN A 179 16.13 11.11 32.35
C GLN A 179 17.12 10.45 31.38
N ARG A 180 18.25 11.11 31.12
CA ARG A 180 19.35 10.58 30.29
C ARG A 180 20.69 10.88 30.96
N GLY A 181 21.47 9.84 31.23
CA GLY A 181 22.78 10.00 31.90
C GLY A 181 22.67 10.63 33.30
N GLY A 182 21.60 10.32 34.04
CA GLY A 182 21.33 10.89 35.38
C GLY A 182 20.81 12.33 35.39
N ARG A 183 20.43 12.88 34.24
CA ARG A 183 19.91 14.25 34.10
C ARG A 183 18.46 14.24 33.64
N GLU A 184 17.63 15.05 34.26
CA GLU A 184 16.22 15.20 33.89
C GLU A 184 16.07 16.14 32.67
N PHE A 185 15.06 15.87 31.83
CA PHE A 185 14.71 16.73 30.72
C PHE A 185 13.20 16.78 30.49
N VAL A 186 12.76 17.88 29.89
CA VAL A 186 11.45 18.01 29.24
C VAL A 186 11.65 18.01 27.73
N GLU A 187 10.81 17.29 27.01
CA GLU A 187 10.88 17.13 25.56
C GLU A 187 9.62 17.64 24.89
N LEU A 188 9.78 18.41 23.82
CA LEU A 188 8.73 18.72 22.86
C LEU A 188 9.02 17.97 21.56
N THR A 189 8.02 17.28 21.05
CA THR A 189 8.12 16.54 19.78
C THR A 189 7.10 17.04 18.78
N ALA A 190 7.49 17.09 17.52
CA ALA A 190 6.58 17.27 16.41
C ALA A 190 6.96 16.29 15.30
N ARG A 191 5.98 15.56 14.78
CA ARG A 191 6.17 14.61 13.68
C ARG A 191 5.13 14.79 12.60
N ALA A 192 5.56 14.56 11.37
CA ALA A 192 4.73 14.30 10.21
C ALA A 192 5.15 12.94 9.63
N SER A 193 4.34 11.93 9.90
CA SER A 193 4.52 10.56 9.44
C SER A 193 3.21 10.06 8.83
N THR A 194 3.29 9.21 7.81
CA THR A 194 2.08 8.49 7.38
C THR A 194 1.78 7.38 8.39
N HIS A 195 2.80 6.65 8.85
CA HIS A 195 2.68 5.58 9.84
C HIS A 195 4.06 5.24 10.41
N ASP A 196 4.12 4.92 11.70
CA ASP A 196 5.28 4.43 12.44
C ASP A 196 5.00 3.07 13.11
N LEU A 197 6.04 2.26 13.29
CA LEU A 197 5.93 0.89 13.84
C LEU A 197 5.38 0.83 15.26
N LEU A 198 5.42 1.93 16.01
CA LEU A 198 4.88 2.03 17.36
C LEU A 198 3.45 2.57 17.39
N GLU A 199 2.86 2.85 16.23
CA GLU A 199 1.48 3.31 16.10
C GLU A 199 0.51 2.16 15.84
N PRO A 200 -0.79 2.31 16.18
CA PRO A 200 -1.78 1.32 15.80
C PRO A 200 -1.88 1.17 14.28
N ASP A 201 -1.81 -0.07 13.78
CA ASP A 201 -1.91 -0.40 12.34
C ASP A 201 -3.28 -0.11 11.71
N ALA A 202 -4.29 0.34 12.48
CA ALA A 202 -5.59 0.70 11.91
C ALA A 202 -5.39 1.67 10.72
N GLY A 203 -6.05 1.41 9.60
CA GLY A 203 -5.92 2.19 8.36
C GLY A 203 -4.59 2.03 7.60
N TYR A 204 -3.62 1.29 8.14
CA TYR A 204 -2.29 1.13 7.56
C TYR A 204 -1.95 -0.35 7.35
N THR A 205 -1.03 -0.62 6.42
CA THR A 205 -0.56 -2.00 6.21
C THR A 205 0.38 -2.36 7.36
N PRO A 206 0.23 -3.55 7.98
CA PRO A 206 1.12 -3.98 9.06
C PRO A 206 2.59 -3.91 8.66
N ASP A 207 3.45 -3.58 9.62
CA ASP A 207 4.91 -3.42 9.46
C ASP A 207 5.33 -2.33 8.47
N ALA A 208 4.41 -1.47 8.02
CA ALA A 208 4.76 -0.34 7.17
C ALA A 208 5.25 0.84 8.01
N GLN A 209 6.30 1.50 7.55
CA GLN A 209 6.74 2.76 8.14
C GLN A 209 7.05 3.75 7.03
N ILE A 210 6.48 4.93 7.14
CA ILE A 210 6.82 6.08 6.31
C ILE A 210 6.85 7.30 7.22
N GLU A 211 8.06 7.61 7.67
CA GLU A 211 8.38 8.83 8.40
C GLU A 211 8.98 9.83 7.44
N VAL A 212 8.46 11.05 7.45
CA VAL A 212 8.89 12.09 6.50
C VAL A 212 9.59 13.23 7.22
N PHE A 213 9.06 13.62 8.38
CA PHE A 213 9.67 14.64 9.22
C PHE A 213 9.42 14.32 10.69
N SER A 214 10.46 14.47 11.50
CA SER A 214 10.39 14.33 12.95
C SER A 214 11.42 15.24 13.59
N ILE A 215 11.00 15.92 14.65
CA ILE A 215 11.84 16.81 15.43
C ILE A 215 11.52 16.61 16.91
N ALA A 216 12.56 16.51 17.71
CA ALA A 216 12.50 16.53 19.16
C ALA A 216 13.40 17.66 19.68
N VAL A 217 12.88 18.43 20.63
CA VAL A 217 13.64 19.49 21.31
C VAL A 217 13.61 19.19 22.79
N ARG A 218 14.79 19.02 23.40
CA ARG A 218 14.93 18.74 24.83
C ARG A 218 15.46 19.95 25.57
N HIS A 219 14.83 20.26 26.70
CA HIS A 219 15.31 21.25 27.64
C HIS A 219 15.74 20.57 28.94
N TYR A 220 16.96 20.86 29.40
CA TYR A 220 17.54 20.33 30.63
C TYR A 220 17.57 21.45 31.67
N PRO A 221 16.69 21.44 32.69
CA PRO A 221 16.55 22.55 33.63
C PRO A 221 17.83 22.88 34.41
N ASP A 222 18.67 21.88 34.67
CA ASP A 222 19.88 22.02 35.50
C ASP A 222 21.02 22.83 34.84
N HIS A 223 20.91 23.13 33.55
CA HIS A 223 21.80 24.06 32.85
C HIS A 223 20.98 24.93 31.89
N GLY A 224 21.11 26.26 31.96
CA GLY A 224 20.38 27.23 31.12
C GLY A 224 20.65 27.17 29.60
N GLY A 225 21.14 26.05 29.07
CA GLY A 225 21.31 25.80 27.64
C GLY A 225 20.16 24.98 27.06
N LEU A 226 19.82 25.26 25.81
CA LEU A 226 18.94 24.43 24.98
C LEU A 226 19.83 23.58 24.06
N PRO A 227 20.29 22.39 24.49
CA PRO A 227 20.91 21.47 23.55
C PRO A 227 19.83 20.95 22.59
N VAL A 228 19.95 21.33 21.32
CA VAL A 228 19.10 20.78 20.25
C VAL A 228 19.70 19.44 19.82
N ASP A 229 19.17 18.36 20.38
CA ASP A 229 19.41 17.02 19.84
C ASP A 229 18.39 16.78 18.73
N ALA A 230 18.78 16.98 17.46
CA ALA A 230 18.02 16.45 16.33
C ALA A 230 18.35 14.96 16.23
N VAL A 231 17.36 14.10 16.46
CA VAL A 231 17.43 12.65 16.17
C VAL A 231 16.72 12.40 14.85
#